data_AF-A0AB73NDR3-F1
#
_entry.id   AF-A0AB73NDR3-F1
#
_cell.length_a   1.000
_cell.length_b   1.000
_cell.length_c   1.000
_cell.angle_alpha   90.00
_cell.angle_beta   90.00
_cell.angle_gamma   90.00
#
_symmetry.space_group_name_H-M   'P 1'
#
loop_
_entity.id
_entity.type
_entity.pdbx_description
1 polymer ?
#
loop_
_entity_poly.entity_id
_entity_poly.type
_entity_poly.pdbx_seq_one_letter_code
_entity_poly.pdbx_strand_id
1 'polypeptide(L)'
;MVSRIQTILIAIILVSGELLWAVSPDQINLGILIGENKTNLKFINICVSNLAPILEEGAASDKSPPNNTKVESAAAIGAPTGTPGKEELYKKLAGVPSYASLKKANQSDFNGNMLYFQSNYSLSFKNLRGAQGEMKDLYQATHEQYLQNSRILLEYASPLIVRSNDKIAQHLLRLGFRDLKSSEDHFTIAYNSAPYQFRYKLLLHGEGIKIARRARKFALLAMIASKTPTEDKPEYQFVNLDDIRAAVEKENISDYEKIRNTLINYIDNDLLQRKIVPPGEAKDKPIDILEIHDDNYGIITSGRISLMDLSNEEIRTDNMIQKETLPPIPTKPQS
;
A
#
# COMPACT_ATOMS: atom_id res chain seq x y z
N MET A 1 -36.69 50.08 20.26
CA MET A 1 -37.28 48.95 19.51
C MET A 1 -36.50 48.61 18.24
N VAL A 2 -36.06 49.58 17.43
CA VAL A 2 -35.34 49.36 16.16
C VAL A 2 -34.04 48.55 16.31
N SER A 3 -33.25 48.80 17.35
CA SER A 3 -31.98 48.08 17.59
C SER A 3 -32.18 46.58 17.87
N ARG A 4 -33.26 46.17 18.56
CA ARG A 4 -33.55 44.75 18.83
C ARG A 4 -34.00 44.01 17.56
N ILE A 5 -34.70 44.70 16.67
CA ILE A 5 -35.14 44.14 15.38
C ILE A 5 -33.93 43.90 14.47
N GLN A 6 -32.98 44.83 14.43
CA GLN A 6 -31.74 44.67 13.65
C GLN A 6 -30.87 43.52 14.15
N THR A 7 -30.71 43.36 15.47
CA THR A 7 -29.95 42.23 16.03
C THR A 7 -30.60 40.87 15.75
N ILE A 8 -31.93 40.80 15.77
CA ILE A 8 -32.67 39.57 15.44
C ILE A 8 -32.54 39.25 13.95
N LEU A 9 -32.58 40.26 13.07
CA LEU A 9 -32.43 40.05 11.63
C LEU A 9 -31.01 39.56 11.27
N ILE A 10 -29.97 40.12 11.91
CA ILE A 10 -28.57 39.69 11.72
C ILE A 10 -28.37 38.26 12.25
N ALA A 11 -28.96 37.93 13.40
CA ALA A 11 -28.91 36.56 13.94
C ALA A 11 -29.62 35.55 13.02
N ILE A 12 -30.77 35.93 12.45
CA ILE A 12 -31.47 35.08 11.47
C ILE A 12 -30.64 34.91 10.20
N ILE A 13 -29.98 35.96 9.69
CA ILE A 13 -29.11 35.88 8.51
C ILE A 13 -27.86 35.03 8.79
N LEU A 14 -27.28 35.10 9.99
CA LEU A 14 -26.13 34.25 10.37
C LEU A 14 -26.52 32.78 10.52
N VAL A 15 -27.69 32.50 11.13
CA VAL A 15 -28.20 31.12 11.31
C VAL A 15 -28.71 30.52 9.98
N SER A 16 -29.26 31.34 9.08
CA SER A 16 -29.64 30.90 7.73
C SER A 16 -28.50 30.95 6.72
N GLY A 17 -27.40 31.65 7.01
CA GLY A 17 -26.16 31.62 6.23
C GLY A 17 -25.46 30.26 6.26
N GLU A 18 -25.59 29.51 7.34
CA GLU A 18 -25.11 28.12 7.41
C GLU A 18 -25.94 27.17 6.53
N LEU A 19 -27.23 27.45 6.33
CA LEU A 19 -28.10 26.73 5.38
C LEU A 19 -27.86 27.12 3.92
N LEU A 20 -27.13 28.21 3.66
CA LEU A 20 -26.69 28.64 2.33
C LEU A 20 -25.35 28.04 1.91
N TRP A 21 -24.72 27.19 2.74
CA TRP A 21 -23.74 26.21 2.27
C TRP A 21 -24.47 25.11 1.50
N ALA A 22 -25.06 25.47 0.36
CA ALA A 22 -25.52 24.55 -0.66
C ALA A 22 -24.28 23.90 -1.31
N VAL A 23 -23.59 23.05 -0.57
CA VAL A 23 -22.63 22.11 -1.15
C VAL A 23 -23.48 21.02 -1.79
N SER A 24 -23.39 20.89 -3.11
CA SER A 24 -24.17 19.86 -3.81
C SER A 24 -23.83 18.47 -3.20
N PRO A 25 -24.83 17.64 -2.86
CA PRO A 25 -24.59 16.29 -2.34
C PRO A 25 -23.68 15.45 -3.24
N ASP A 26 -23.72 15.70 -4.55
CA ASP A 26 -22.86 15.09 -5.55
C ASP A 26 -21.38 15.44 -5.35
N GLN A 27 -21.07 16.68 -5.00
CA GLN A 27 -19.69 17.12 -4.73
C GLN A 27 -19.11 16.48 -3.47
N ILE A 28 -19.93 16.28 -2.43
CA ILE A 28 -19.49 15.62 -1.18
C ILE A 28 -19.22 14.13 -1.42
N ASN A 29 -20.14 13.44 -2.09
CA ASN A 29 -20.00 12.01 -2.37
C ASN A 29 -18.82 11.73 -3.31
N LEU A 30 -18.60 12.59 -4.31
CA LEU A 30 -17.43 12.54 -5.17
C LEU A 30 -16.14 12.84 -4.40
N GLY A 31 -16.14 13.84 -3.51
CA GLY A 31 -14.99 14.15 -2.66
C GLY A 31 -14.57 12.95 -1.80
N ILE A 32 -15.53 12.22 -1.22
CA ILE A 32 -15.27 10.97 -0.48
C ILE A 32 -14.65 9.92 -1.41
N LEU A 33 -15.22 9.73 -2.60
CA LEU A 33 -14.75 8.75 -3.57
C LEU A 33 -13.30 9.02 -4.02
N ILE A 34 -12.96 10.28 -4.27
CA ILE A 34 -11.60 10.73 -4.60
C ILE A 34 -10.65 10.43 -3.43
N GLY A 35 -11.06 10.75 -2.20
CA GLY A 35 -10.29 10.46 -0.99
C GLY A 35 -10.02 8.96 -0.81
N GLU A 36 -11.06 8.13 -0.98
CA GLU A 36 -10.96 6.67 -0.93
C GLU A 36 -10.04 6.11 -2.03
N ASN A 37 -10.15 6.61 -3.27
CA ASN A 37 -9.27 6.16 -4.34
C ASN A 37 -7.81 6.51 -4.07
N LYS A 38 -7.54 7.71 -3.57
CA LYS A 38 -6.18 8.13 -3.22
C LYS A 38 -5.55 7.24 -2.15
N THR A 39 -6.30 6.90 -1.10
CA THR A 39 -5.79 6.01 -0.04
C THR A 39 -5.54 4.60 -0.56
N ASN A 40 -6.44 4.08 -1.40
CA ASN A 40 -6.29 2.77 -2.01
C ASN A 40 -5.11 2.70 -2.98
N LEU A 41 -4.96 3.69 -3.87
CA LEU A 41 -3.84 3.77 -4.81
C LEU A 41 -2.49 3.86 -4.08
N LYS A 42 -2.39 4.67 -3.02
CA LYS A 42 -1.17 4.73 -2.19
C LYS A 42 -0.85 3.38 -1.54
N PHE A 43 -1.85 2.72 -0.96
CA PHE A 43 -1.65 1.42 -0.30
C PHE A 43 -1.20 0.35 -1.29
N ILE A 44 -1.93 0.18 -2.40
CA ILE A 44 -1.63 -0.86 -3.39
C ILE A 44 -0.31 -0.59 -4.12
N ASN A 45 0.07 0.68 -4.32
CA ASN A 45 1.37 1.04 -4.87
C ASN A 45 2.51 0.43 -4.06
N ILE A 46 2.48 0.57 -2.72
CA ILE A 46 3.51 0.00 -1.85
C ILE A 46 3.55 -1.52 -2.04
N CYS A 47 2.39 -2.18 -1.99
CA CYS A 47 2.30 -3.63 -2.11
C CYS A 47 2.83 -4.15 -3.46
N VAL A 48 2.40 -3.54 -4.57
CA VAL A 48 2.77 -4.00 -5.92
C VAL A 48 4.21 -3.65 -6.24
N SER A 49 4.70 -2.49 -5.80
CA SER A 49 6.12 -2.13 -5.95
C SER A 49 7.02 -3.14 -5.23
N ASN A 50 6.62 -3.57 -4.03
CA ASN A 50 7.30 -4.61 -3.26
C ASN A 50 7.08 -6.05 -3.77
N LEU A 51 6.29 -6.26 -4.82
CA LEU A 51 6.17 -7.54 -5.52
C LEU A 51 6.81 -7.52 -6.91
N ALA A 52 7.07 -6.33 -7.46
CA ALA A 52 7.70 -6.15 -8.76
C ALA A 52 9.18 -6.59 -8.74
N PRO A 53 9.72 -7.12 -9.86
CA PRO A 53 11.13 -7.43 -9.94
C PRO A 53 11.99 -6.18 -9.70
N ILE A 54 13.17 -6.36 -9.11
CA ILE A 54 14.14 -5.27 -8.92
C ILE A 54 14.54 -4.74 -10.30
N LEU A 55 14.36 -3.43 -10.51
CA LEU A 55 14.78 -2.74 -11.73
C LEU A 55 16.16 -2.12 -11.46
N GLU A 56 17.12 -2.30 -12.37
CA GLU A 56 18.52 -1.92 -12.16
C GLU A 56 18.74 -0.42 -11.84
N GLU A 57 17.80 0.47 -12.18
CA GLU A 57 17.85 1.88 -11.77
C GLU A 57 17.71 2.09 -10.25
N GLY A 58 17.08 1.17 -9.52
CA GLY A 58 17.00 1.23 -8.06
C GLY A 58 18.29 0.79 -7.36
N ALA A 59 19.10 -0.08 -8.00
CA ALA A 59 20.37 -0.58 -7.47
C ALA A 59 21.44 0.52 -7.34
N ALA A 60 21.27 1.66 -8.03
CA ALA A 60 22.16 2.81 -7.92
C ALA A 60 22.03 3.60 -6.60
N SER A 61 21.01 3.31 -5.78
CA SER A 61 20.80 3.96 -4.47
C SER A 61 21.54 3.27 -3.30
N ASP A 62 22.23 2.16 -3.56
CA ASP A 62 22.93 1.37 -2.54
C ASP A 62 24.25 2.02 -2.09
N LYS A 63 24.17 3.03 -1.20
CA LYS A 63 25.22 3.33 -0.21
C LYS A 63 24.72 3.80 1.17
N SER A 64 23.40 3.90 1.40
CA SER A 64 22.89 4.42 2.68
C SER A 64 21.62 3.69 3.11
N PRO A 65 21.52 3.18 4.36
CA PRO A 65 20.27 2.63 4.87
C PRO A 65 19.16 3.69 4.86
N PRO A 66 17.88 3.30 4.70
CA PRO A 66 16.77 4.24 4.60
C PRO A 66 16.60 4.94 5.95
N ASN A 67 17.08 6.17 6.03
CA ASN A 67 16.87 7.02 7.19
C ASN A 67 15.43 7.55 7.13
N ASN A 68 14.60 7.13 8.09
CA ASN A 68 13.20 7.53 8.23
C ASN A 68 13.12 9.00 8.70
N THR A 69 13.36 9.95 7.79
CA THR A 69 13.10 11.39 8.01
C THR A 69 13.03 12.17 6.69
N LYS A 70 12.39 11.61 5.66
CA LYS A 70 11.91 12.43 4.54
C LYS A 70 10.39 12.49 4.55
N VAL A 71 9.92 13.45 5.33
CA VAL A 71 8.62 14.11 5.11
C VAL A 71 8.57 14.53 3.65
N GLU A 72 7.48 14.17 2.97
CA GLU A 72 7.11 14.62 1.63
C GLU A 72 7.20 16.16 1.58
N SER A 73 8.31 16.71 1.11
CA SER A 73 8.41 18.12 0.71
C SER A 73 8.33 18.19 -0.81
N ALA A 74 7.24 18.79 -1.27
CA ALA A 74 7.04 19.21 -2.64
C ALA A 74 8.20 20.09 -3.11
N ALA A 75 8.91 19.67 -4.16
CA ALA A 75 9.45 20.53 -5.22
C ALA A 75 10.27 19.70 -6.22
N ALA A 76 9.73 19.54 -7.43
CA ALA A 76 10.46 19.80 -8.67
C ALA A 76 9.45 19.76 -9.83
N ILE A 77 8.87 20.93 -10.13
CA ILE A 77 8.30 21.20 -11.45
C ILE A 77 9.51 21.30 -12.40
N GLY A 78 9.70 20.28 -13.21
CA GLY A 78 10.67 20.24 -14.31
C GLY A 78 10.00 19.59 -15.52
N ALA A 79 9.95 20.33 -16.62
CA ALA A 79 9.39 19.90 -17.90
C ALA A 79 10.08 18.62 -18.46
N PRO A 80 9.42 17.86 -19.33
CA PRO A 80 9.84 16.50 -19.69
C PRO A 80 10.97 16.54 -20.72
N THR A 81 12.20 16.28 -20.29
CA THR A 81 13.27 15.87 -21.20
C THR A 81 13.33 14.34 -21.17
N GLY A 82 12.77 13.72 -22.20
CA GLY A 82 12.79 12.27 -22.42
C GLY A 82 14.23 11.76 -22.37
N THR A 83 14.55 11.02 -21.31
CA THR A 83 15.83 10.35 -21.16
C THR A 83 15.73 8.99 -21.84
N PRO A 84 16.61 8.64 -22.80
CA PRO A 84 16.47 7.45 -23.65
C PRO A 84 16.46 6.10 -22.91
N GLY A 85 16.83 6.05 -21.62
CA GLY A 85 16.70 4.84 -20.78
C GLY A 85 15.30 4.56 -20.25
N LYS A 86 14.44 5.58 -20.10
CA LYS A 86 13.10 5.44 -19.51
C LYS A 86 12.14 4.67 -20.40
N GLU A 87 12.26 4.77 -21.72
CA GLU A 87 11.38 4.07 -22.66
C GLU A 87 11.57 2.54 -22.65
N GLU A 88 12.80 2.07 -22.46
CA GLU A 88 13.07 0.64 -22.29
C GLU A 88 12.56 0.11 -20.95
N LEU A 89 12.68 0.92 -19.90
CA LEU A 89 12.10 0.64 -18.58
C LEU A 89 10.57 0.52 -18.66
N TYR A 90 9.88 1.45 -19.33
CA TYR A 90 8.43 1.37 -19.53
C TYR A 90 8.02 0.15 -20.36
N LYS A 91 8.81 -0.26 -21.36
CA LYS A 91 8.55 -1.51 -22.12
C LYS A 91 8.70 -2.75 -21.24
N LYS A 92 9.72 -2.81 -20.37
CA LYS A 92 9.90 -3.90 -19.40
C LYS A 92 8.77 -3.92 -18.36
N LEU A 93 8.35 -2.75 -17.89
CA LEU A 93 7.24 -2.57 -16.95
C LEU A 93 5.87 -2.90 -17.57
N ALA A 94 5.65 -2.61 -18.84
CA ALA A 94 4.43 -2.98 -19.56
C ALA A 94 4.25 -4.50 -19.66
N GLY A 95 5.35 -5.27 -19.59
CA GLY A 95 5.32 -6.73 -19.47
C GLY A 95 4.89 -7.23 -18.09
N VAL A 96 4.90 -6.37 -17.05
CA VAL A 96 4.43 -6.71 -15.71
C VAL A 96 2.92 -6.45 -15.63
N PRO A 97 2.08 -7.49 -15.48
CA PRO A 97 0.62 -7.32 -15.50
C PRO A 97 0.13 -6.39 -14.38
N SER A 98 0.78 -6.43 -13.21
CA SER A 98 0.43 -5.58 -12.08
C SER A 98 0.67 -4.08 -12.34
N TYR A 99 1.70 -3.73 -13.12
CA TYR A 99 1.98 -2.33 -13.49
C TYR A 99 0.96 -1.82 -14.50
N ALA A 100 0.61 -2.63 -15.51
CA ALA A 100 -0.40 -2.27 -16.51
C ALA A 100 -1.76 -1.96 -15.85
N SER A 101 -2.20 -2.81 -14.92
CA SER A 101 -3.43 -2.59 -14.16
C SER A 101 -3.36 -1.36 -13.25
N LEU A 102 -2.23 -1.14 -12.56
CA LEU A 102 -2.02 0.03 -11.71
C LEU A 102 -2.08 1.33 -12.53
N LYS A 103 -1.38 1.36 -13.67
CA LYS A 103 -1.38 2.51 -14.59
C LYS A 103 -2.77 2.80 -15.12
N LYS A 104 -3.53 1.77 -15.51
CA LYS A 104 -4.90 1.93 -16.00
C LYS A 104 -5.84 2.48 -14.92
N ALA A 105 -5.72 1.98 -13.69
CA ALA A 105 -6.44 2.49 -12.53
C ALA A 105 -6.09 3.96 -12.26
N ASN A 106 -4.80 4.29 -12.28
CA ASN A 106 -4.31 5.65 -12.04
C ASN A 106 -4.73 6.64 -13.14
N GLN A 107 -4.65 6.24 -14.42
CA GLN A 107 -5.15 7.06 -15.53
C GLN A 107 -6.66 7.35 -15.39
N SER A 108 -7.45 6.35 -15.00
CA SER A 108 -8.90 6.53 -14.79
C SER A 108 -9.20 7.46 -13.60
N ASP A 109 -8.42 7.35 -12.52
CA ASP A 109 -8.53 8.24 -11.37
C ASP A 109 -8.14 9.68 -11.73
N PHE A 110 -7.02 9.86 -12.44
CA PHE A 110 -6.57 11.15 -12.94
C PHE A 110 -7.62 11.82 -13.84
N ASN A 111 -8.18 11.08 -14.80
CA ASN A 111 -9.25 11.58 -15.66
C ASN A 111 -10.50 11.97 -14.86
N GLY A 112 -10.87 11.16 -13.85
CA GLY A 112 -11.98 11.45 -12.95
C GLY A 112 -11.77 12.72 -12.13
N ASN A 113 -10.57 12.90 -11.57
CA ASN A 113 -10.19 14.10 -10.81
C ASN A 113 -10.19 15.36 -11.70
N MET A 114 -9.68 15.26 -12.92
CA MET A 114 -9.69 16.37 -13.87
C MET A 114 -11.12 16.80 -14.21
N LEU A 115 -12.01 15.83 -14.50
CA LEU A 115 -13.42 16.10 -14.79
C LEU A 115 -14.16 16.68 -13.59
N TYR A 116 -13.80 16.28 -12.37
CA TYR A 116 -14.31 16.86 -11.14
C TYR A 116 -13.96 18.35 -11.05
N PHE A 117 -12.71 18.72 -11.32
CA PHE A 117 -12.30 20.13 -11.36
C PHE A 117 -12.93 20.94 -12.50
N GLN A 118 -13.27 20.29 -13.61
CA GLN A 118 -14.05 20.88 -14.70
C GLN A 118 -15.55 20.96 -14.40
N SER A 119 -15.98 20.60 -13.18
CA SER A 119 -17.39 20.56 -12.74
C SER A 119 -18.26 19.58 -13.54
N ASN A 120 -17.69 18.61 -14.25
CA ASN A 120 -18.42 17.53 -14.90
C ASN A 120 -18.52 16.31 -13.96
N TYR A 121 -19.43 16.41 -13.00
CA TYR A 121 -19.58 15.43 -11.91
C TYR A 121 -20.06 14.05 -12.38
N SER A 122 -20.92 13.98 -13.40
CA SER A 122 -21.45 12.70 -13.90
C SER A 122 -20.35 11.84 -14.55
N LEU A 123 -19.57 12.44 -15.46
CA LEU A 123 -18.44 11.75 -16.08
C LEU A 123 -17.30 11.50 -15.10
N SER A 124 -17.08 12.42 -14.15
CA SER A 124 -16.13 12.21 -13.06
C SER A 124 -16.47 10.95 -12.25
N PHE A 125 -17.73 10.81 -11.82
CA PHE A 125 -18.19 9.63 -11.07
C PHE A 125 -17.94 8.34 -11.85
N LYS A 126 -18.28 8.32 -13.15
CA LYS A 126 -18.08 7.15 -14.00
C LYS A 126 -16.60 6.74 -14.10
N ASN A 127 -15.70 7.70 -14.27
CA ASN A 127 -14.25 7.45 -14.35
C ASN A 127 -13.66 7.01 -13.00
N LEU A 128 -14.02 7.68 -11.91
CA LEU A 128 -13.57 7.32 -10.56
C LEU A 128 -14.07 5.94 -10.14
N ARG A 129 -15.31 5.60 -10.51
CA ARG A 129 -15.87 4.26 -10.27
C ARG A 129 -15.24 3.20 -11.17
N GLY A 130 -14.91 3.57 -12.41
CA GLY A 130 -14.12 2.75 -13.32
C GLY A 130 -12.73 2.43 -12.76
N ALA A 131 -12.05 3.42 -12.16
CA ALA A 131 -10.77 3.24 -11.47
C ALA A 131 -10.87 2.19 -10.35
N GLN A 132 -11.95 2.23 -9.55
CA GLN A 132 -12.20 1.21 -8.53
C GLN A 132 -12.45 -0.18 -9.09
N GLY A 133 -13.04 -0.29 -10.28
CA GLY A 133 -13.17 -1.54 -11.01
C GLY A 133 -11.83 -2.17 -11.34
N GLU A 134 -10.89 -1.37 -11.88
CA GLU A 134 -9.52 -1.83 -12.18
C GLU A 134 -8.71 -2.14 -10.91
N MET A 135 -8.85 -1.30 -9.87
CA MET A 135 -8.18 -1.53 -8.58
C MET A 135 -8.62 -2.84 -7.94
N LYS A 136 -9.90 -3.22 -8.05
CA LYS A 136 -10.41 -4.47 -7.47
C LYS A 136 -9.60 -5.68 -7.93
N ASP A 137 -9.37 -5.80 -9.23
CA ASP A 137 -8.66 -6.94 -9.81
C ASP A 137 -7.17 -6.94 -9.42
N LEU A 138 -6.56 -5.75 -9.36
CA LEU A 138 -5.20 -5.57 -8.85
C LEU A 138 -5.06 -5.98 -7.38
N TYR A 139 -6.01 -5.57 -6.53
CA TYR A 139 -6.05 -5.93 -5.11
C TYR A 139 -6.22 -7.44 -4.92
N GLN A 140 -7.07 -8.07 -5.73
CA GLN A 140 -7.29 -9.51 -5.66
C GLN A 140 -5.99 -10.29 -5.97
N ALA A 141 -5.34 -9.98 -7.10
CA ALA A 141 -4.09 -10.62 -7.50
C ALA A 141 -2.97 -10.38 -6.48
N THR A 142 -2.90 -9.16 -5.95
CA THR A 142 -1.92 -8.80 -4.91
C THR A 142 -2.20 -9.59 -3.63
N HIS A 143 -3.45 -9.66 -3.16
CA HIS A 143 -3.80 -10.38 -1.95
C HIS A 143 -3.46 -11.87 -2.04
N GLU A 144 -3.70 -12.49 -3.19
CA GLU A 144 -3.31 -13.88 -3.43
C GLU A 144 -1.80 -14.11 -3.32
N GLN A 145 -0.99 -13.27 -3.96
CA GLN A 145 0.48 -13.33 -3.82
C GLN A 145 0.91 -13.12 -2.38
N TYR A 146 0.22 -12.23 -1.66
CA TYR A 146 0.55 -11.99 -0.26
C TYR A 146 0.31 -13.23 0.60
N LEU A 147 -0.79 -13.93 0.35
CA LEU A 147 -1.20 -15.15 1.03
C LEU A 147 -0.22 -16.30 0.76
N GLN A 148 0.19 -16.48 -0.50
CA GLN A 148 1.20 -17.46 -0.90
C GLN A 148 2.54 -17.21 -0.20
N ASN A 149 3.04 -15.97 -0.23
CA ASN A 149 4.30 -15.62 0.44
C ASN A 149 4.23 -15.83 1.96
N SER A 150 3.10 -15.49 2.60
CA SER A 150 2.91 -15.72 4.03
C SER A 150 2.87 -17.20 4.38
N ARG A 151 2.22 -18.03 3.56
CA ARG A 151 2.20 -19.48 3.71
C ARG A 151 3.60 -20.08 3.61
N ILE A 152 4.34 -19.73 2.57
CA ILE A 152 5.71 -20.22 2.34
C ILE A 152 6.61 -19.90 3.54
N LEU A 153 6.53 -18.66 4.05
CA LEU A 153 7.32 -18.23 5.21
C LEU A 153 6.97 -19.03 6.48
N LEU A 154 5.68 -19.27 6.73
CA LEU A 154 5.22 -20.03 7.89
C LEU A 154 5.57 -21.52 7.78
N GLU A 155 5.46 -22.11 6.59
CA GLU A 155 5.84 -23.50 6.32
C GLU A 155 7.35 -23.69 6.49
N TYR A 156 8.16 -22.73 6.05
CA TYR A 156 9.60 -22.74 6.28
C TYR A 156 9.96 -22.60 7.76
N ALA A 157 9.29 -21.70 8.49
CA ALA A 157 9.54 -21.48 9.92
C ALA A 157 9.11 -22.68 10.79
N SER A 158 8.07 -23.43 10.38
CA SER A 158 7.47 -24.51 11.16
C SER A 158 8.45 -25.59 11.64
N PRO A 159 9.24 -26.27 10.77
CA PRO A 159 10.16 -27.31 11.23
C PRO A 159 11.29 -26.76 12.11
N LEU A 160 11.72 -25.50 11.90
CA LEU A 160 12.75 -24.85 12.72
C LEU A 160 12.26 -24.68 14.16
N ILE A 161 11.04 -24.20 14.32
CA ILE A 161 10.43 -23.88 15.63
C ILE A 161 10.02 -25.15 16.38
N VAL A 162 9.51 -26.16 15.67
CA VAL A 162 9.14 -27.44 16.30
C VAL A 162 10.38 -28.13 16.87
N ARG A 163 11.53 -28.06 16.18
CA ARG A 163 12.79 -28.63 16.65
C ARG A 163 13.40 -27.89 17.84
N SER A 164 13.25 -26.55 17.91
CA SER A 164 13.80 -25.78 19.02
C SER A 164 13.04 -25.96 20.34
N ASN A 165 11.80 -26.48 20.28
CA ASN A 165 10.91 -26.71 21.42
C ASN A 165 10.68 -25.47 22.31
N ASP A 166 10.82 -24.28 21.74
CA ASP A 166 10.58 -23.03 22.44
C ASP A 166 9.07 -22.71 22.47
N LYS A 167 8.51 -22.56 23.68
CA LYS A 167 7.08 -22.27 23.89
C LYS A 167 6.67 -20.93 23.27
N ILE A 168 7.55 -19.93 23.32
CA ILE A 168 7.26 -18.58 22.80
C ILE A 168 7.21 -18.64 21.28
N ALA A 169 8.23 -19.22 20.65
CA ALA A 169 8.28 -19.40 19.21
C ALA A 169 7.09 -20.23 18.70
N GLN A 170 6.69 -21.30 19.42
CA GLN A 170 5.49 -22.08 19.09
C GLN A 170 4.21 -21.26 19.20
N HIS A 171 4.09 -20.41 20.22
CA HIS A 171 2.93 -19.53 20.38
C HIS A 171 2.83 -18.52 19.23
N LEU A 172 3.94 -17.86 18.89
CA LEU A 172 4.02 -16.91 17.76
C LEU A 172 3.69 -17.59 16.43
N LEU A 173 4.14 -18.82 16.21
CA LEU A 173 3.81 -19.60 15.02
C LEU A 173 2.29 -19.86 14.93
N ARG A 174 1.64 -20.21 16.03
CA ARG A 174 0.16 -20.38 16.08
C ARG A 174 -0.57 -19.08 15.75
N LEU A 175 -0.10 -17.95 16.27
CA LEU A 175 -0.65 -16.63 15.92
C LEU A 175 -0.48 -16.34 14.42
N GLY A 176 0.66 -16.70 13.84
CA GLY A 176 0.92 -16.59 12.40
C GLY A 176 -0.07 -17.38 11.56
N PHE A 177 -0.29 -18.67 11.85
CA PHE A 177 -1.26 -19.49 11.12
C PHE A 177 -2.71 -19.06 11.32
N ARG A 178 -3.07 -18.59 12.51
CA ARG A 178 -4.41 -18.01 12.77
C ARG A 178 -4.65 -16.80 11.87
N ASP A 179 -3.68 -15.91 11.77
CA ASP A 179 -3.80 -14.71 10.95
C ASP A 179 -3.77 -15.04 9.45
N LEU A 180 -2.95 -16.00 9.01
CA LEU A 180 -3.00 -16.53 7.64
C LEU A 180 -4.41 -17.01 7.31
N LYS A 181 -5.03 -17.80 8.19
CA LYS A 181 -6.39 -18.28 8.00
C LYS A 181 -7.41 -17.15 7.94
N SER A 182 -7.27 -16.16 8.82
CA SER A 182 -8.13 -14.97 8.79
C SER A 182 -8.01 -14.19 7.47
N SER A 183 -6.81 -14.08 6.89
CA SER A 183 -6.60 -13.48 5.56
C SER A 183 -7.24 -14.30 4.43
N GLU A 184 -7.17 -15.63 4.47
CA GLU A 184 -7.90 -16.51 3.53
C GLU A 184 -9.41 -16.31 3.60
N ASP A 185 -9.97 -16.16 4.79
CA ASP A 185 -11.39 -15.95 4.97
C ASP A 185 -11.81 -14.60 4.36
N HIS A 186 -11.02 -13.53 4.57
CA HIS A 186 -11.24 -12.24 3.90
C HIS A 186 -11.15 -12.36 2.38
N PHE A 187 -10.19 -13.14 1.86
CA PHE A 187 -10.06 -13.39 0.42
C PHE A 187 -11.33 -14.07 -0.12
N THR A 188 -11.81 -15.09 0.58
CA THR A 188 -12.99 -15.88 0.18
C THR A 188 -14.27 -15.05 0.24
N ILE A 189 -14.48 -14.28 1.31
CA ILE A 189 -15.62 -13.36 1.44
C ILE A 189 -15.59 -12.31 0.32
N ALA A 190 -14.40 -11.74 0.06
CA ALA A 190 -14.24 -10.76 -1.02
C ALA A 190 -14.53 -11.38 -2.38
N TYR A 191 -14.03 -12.59 -2.66
CA TYR A 191 -14.28 -13.30 -3.92
C TYR A 191 -15.78 -13.55 -4.14
N ASN A 192 -16.48 -14.04 -3.12
CA ASN A 192 -17.90 -14.39 -3.18
C ASN A 192 -18.85 -13.18 -3.16
N SER A 193 -18.39 -11.99 -2.79
CA SER A 193 -19.20 -10.77 -2.84
C SER A 193 -19.52 -10.33 -4.28
N ALA A 194 -20.58 -9.53 -4.45
CA ALA A 194 -21.06 -9.14 -5.78
C ALA A 194 -20.00 -8.35 -6.57
N PRO A 195 -19.86 -8.58 -7.90
CA PRO A 195 -18.78 -8.01 -8.71
C PRO A 195 -18.75 -6.48 -8.70
N TYR A 196 -19.92 -5.84 -8.62
CA TYR A 196 -20.07 -4.38 -8.64
C TYR A 196 -19.83 -3.70 -7.29
N GLN A 197 -19.61 -4.44 -6.21
CA GLN A 197 -19.35 -3.88 -4.87
C GLN A 197 -17.86 -3.54 -4.69
N PHE A 198 -17.30 -2.70 -5.57
CA PHE A 198 -15.85 -2.44 -5.61
C PHE A 198 -15.30 -1.97 -4.26
N ARG A 199 -15.95 -0.99 -3.60
CA ARG A 199 -15.50 -0.45 -2.31
C ARG A 199 -15.40 -1.53 -1.22
N TYR A 200 -16.39 -2.42 -1.14
CA TYR A 200 -16.38 -3.50 -0.16
C TYR A 200 -15.27 -4.52 -0.45
N LYS A 201 -15.08 -4.88 -1.72
CA LYS A 201 -13.98 -5.77 -2.13
C LYS A 201 -12.60 -5.16 -1.87
N LEU A 202 -12.40 -3.89 -2.19
CA LEU A 202 -11.16 -3.16 -1.92
C LEU A 202 -10.84 -3.14 -0.42
N LEU A 203 -11.85 -2.89 0.42
CA LEU A 203 -11.70 -2.94 1.87
C LEU A 203 -11.30 -4.34 2.35
N LEU A 204 -12.02 -5.38 1.93
CA LEU A 204 -11.73 -6.76 2.37
C LEU A 204 -10.35 -7.25 1.91
N HIS A 205 -9.97 -6.98 0.66
CA HIS A 205 -8.64 -7.31 0.16
C HIS A 205 -7.55 -6.48 0.85
N GLY A 206 -7.78 -5.19 1.09
CA GLY A 206 -6.86 -4.32 1.81
C GLY A 206 -6.60 -4.78 3.24
N GLU A 207 -7.66 -5.11 3.99
CA GLU A 207 -7.55 -5.67 5.34
C GLU A 207 -6.91 -7.07 5.32
N GLY A 208 -7.28 -7.91 4.36
CA GLY A 208 -6.66 -9.22 4.17
C GLY A 208 -5.14 -9.14 3.94
N ILE A 209 -4.67 -8.19 3.12
CA ILE A 209 -3.23 -7.94 2.91
C ILE A 209 -2.55 -7.48 4.21
N LYS A 210 -3.17 -6.60 5.00
CA LYS A 210 -2.61 -6.16 6.30
C LYS A 210 -2.51 -7.32 7.28
N ILE A 211 -3.51 -8.18 7.33
CA ILE A 211 -3.52 -9.40 8.16
C ILE A 211 -2.43 -10.38 7.67
N ALA A 212 -2.27 -10.55 6.36
CA ALA A 212 -1.20 -11.37 5.79
C ALA A 212 0.21 -10.84 6.15
N ARG A 213 0.42 -9.52 6.13
CA ARG A 213 1.66 -8.89 6.62
C ARG A 213 1.88 -9.16 8.11
N ARG A 214 0.82 -9.11 8.92
CA ARG A 214 0.90 -9.43 10.35
C ARG A 214 1.28 -10.89 10.59
N ALA A 215 0.73 -11.82 9.81
CA ALA A 215 1.13 -13.23 9.84
C ALA A 215 2.62 -13.42 9.54
N ARG A 216 3.17 -12.68 8.56
CA ARG A 216 4.62 -12.69 8.28
C ARG A 216 5.45 -12.13 9.42
N LYS A 217 5.01 -11.03 10.05
CA LYS A 217 5.69 -10.48 11.24
C LYS A 217 5.80 -11.54 12.34
N PHE A 218 4.71 -12.27 12.62
CA PHE A 218 4.76 -13.35 13.60
C PHE A 218 5.69 -14.49 13.19
N ALA A 219 5.74 -14.84 11.89
CA ALA A 219 6.69 -15.83 11.39
C ALA A 219 8.16 -15.39 11.60
N LEU A 220 8.49 -14.13 11.26
CA LEU A 220 9.82 -13.55 11.48
C LEU A 220 10.20 -13.55 12.96
N LEU A 221 9.31 -13.08 13.82
CA LEU A 221 9.53 -13.06 15.27
C LEU A 221 9.70 -14.47 15.84
N ALA A 222 8.92 -15.45 15.37
CA ALA A 222 9.05 -16.83 15.79
C ALA A 222 10.38 -17.45 15.37
N MET A 223 10.87 -17.13 14.16
CA MET A 223 12.20 -17.55 13.71
C MET A 223 13.31 -16.95 14.57
N ILE A 224 13.24 -15.64 14.86
CA ILE A 224 14.19 -14.98 15.77
C ILE A 224 14.18 -15.68 17.13
N ALA A 225 13.01 -15.77 17.78
CA ALA A 225 12.87 -16.39 19.10
C ALA A 225 13.40 -17.83 19.16
N SER A 226 13.22 -18.61 18.08
CA SER A 226 13.71 -19.99 18.00
C SER A 226 15.24 -20.11 17.93
N LYS A 227 15.92 -19.05 17.44
CA LYS A 227 17.38 -19.00 17.25
C LYS A 227 18.09 -18.25 18.37
N THR A 228 17.38 -17.38 19.08
CA THR A 228 17.92 -16.68 20.25
C THR A 228 18.24 -17.69 21.37
N PRO A 229 19.50 -17.75 21.85
CA PRO A 229 19.87 -18.55 23.01
C PRO A 229 19.02 -18.18 24.23
N THR A 230 18.82 -19.13 25.15
CA THR A 230 17.97 -18.93 26.33
C THR A 230 18.47 -17.79 27.23
N GLU A 231 19.78 -17.57 27.26
CA GLU A 231 20.44 -16.55 28.09
C GLU A 231 20.19 -15.12 27.59
N ASP A 232 20.02 -14.94 26.27
CA ASP A 232 19.81 -13.64 25.62
C ASP A 232 18.32 -13.23 25.59
N LYS A 233 17.43 -14.10 26.06
CA LYS A 233 15.99 -13.81 26.08
C LYS A 233 15.68 -12.85 27.22
N PRO A 234 14.79 -11.86 26.99
CA PRO A 234 14.47 -10.83 28.00
C PRO A 234 13.88 -11.42 29.28
N GLU A 235 13.27 -12.61 29.21
CA GLU A 235 12.68 -13.31 30.36
C GLU A 235 13.72 -13.90 31.31
N TYR A 236 14.94 -14.18 30.83
CA TYR A 236 16.01 -14.80 31.62
C TYR A 236 17.15 -13.82 31.93
N GLN A 237 17.05 -12.58 31.45
CA GLN A 237 18.04 -11.54 31.70
C GLN A 237 17.84 -10.93 33.10
N PHE A 238 18.85 -11.02 33.96
CA PHE A 238 18.89 -10.26 35.20
C PHE A 238 19.17 -8.80 34.87
N VAL A 239 18.21 -7.92 35.15
CA VAL A 239 18.32 -6.48 34.86
C VAL A 239 18.86 -5.74 36.08
N ASN A 240 20.03 -5.11 35.96
CA ASN A 240 20.57 -4.22 36.99
C ASN A 240 20.06 -2.79 36.80
N LEU A 241 20.17 -1.94 37.84
CA LEU A 241 19.74 -0.53 37.75
C LEU A 241 20.46 0.25 36.64
N ASP A 242 21.72 -0.07 36.38
CA ASP A 242 22.50 0.57 35.31
C ASP A 242 22.05 0.10 33.91
N ASP A 243 21.56 -1.14 33.79
CA ASP A 243 20.97 -1.66 32.56
C ASP A 243 19.65 -0.96 32.24
N ILE A 244 18.87 -0.59 33.25
CA ILE A 244 17.64 0.21 33.09
C ILE A 244 17.98 1.61 32.56
N ARG A 245 19.03 2.24 33.09
CA ARG A 245 19.48 3.56 32.61
C ARG A 245 19.97 3.51 31.16
N ALA A 246 20.74 2.49 30.81
CA ALA A 246 21.19 2.27 29.42
C ALA A 246 20.03 1.85 28.48
N ALA A 247 19.02 1.15 28.99
CA ALA A 247 17.82 0.78 28.23
C ALA A 247 16.98 2.02 27.87
N VAL A 248 16.84 2.97 28.79
CA VAL A 248 16.16 4.26 28.52
C VAL A 248 16.85 5.05 27.42
N GLU A 249 18.18 5.00 27.32
CA GLU A 249 18.92 5.63 26.20
C GLU A 249 18.73 4.88 24.87
N LYS A 250 18.56 3.54 24.92
CA LYS A 250 18.28 2.67 23.77
C LYS A 250 16.81 2.69 23.31
N GLU A 251 15.87 3.19 24.13
CA GLU A 251 14.45 3.26 23.80
C GLU A 251 14.13 4.16 22.59
N ASN A 252 15.08 5.00 22.16
CA ASN A 252 14.92 5.85 20.98
C ASN A 252 14.99 5.09 19.64
N ILE A 253 15.32 3.80 19.63
CA ILE A 253 15.38 2.99 18.41
C ILE A 253 13.98 2.48 18.05
N SER A 254 13.56 2.66 16.79
CA SER A 254 12.27 2.16 16.29
C SER A 254 12.23 0.63 16.30
N ASP A 255 11.07 0.03 16.59
CA ASP A 255 10.89 -1.44 16.56
C ASP A 255 11.23 -2.05 15.19
N TYR A 256 11.01 -1.28 14.11
CA TYR A 256 11.46 -1.64 12.77
C TYR A 256 12.98 -1.86 12.72
N GLU A 257 13.74 -0.90 13.23
CA GLU A 257 15.21 -0.92 13.23
C GLU A 257 15.75 -2.01 14.15
N LYS A 258 15.13 -2.20 15.33
CA LYS A 258 15.48 -3.29 16.25
C LYS A 258 15.42 -4.65 15.56
N ILE A 259 14.26 -4.99 14.97
CA ILE A 259 14.06 -6.28 14.30
C ILE A 259 14.96 -6.40 13.08
N ARG A 260 15.10 -5.34 12.28
CA ARG A 260 15.97 -5.33 11.10
C ARG A 260 17.42 -5.62 11.46
N ASN A 261 17.95 -4.97 12.49
CA ASN A 261 19.32 -5.17 12.96
C ASN A 261 19.52 -6.58 13.53
N THR A 262 18.54 -7.12 14.27
CA THR A 262 18.57 -8.51 14.74
C THR A 262 18.59 -9.51 13.58
N LEU A 263 17.77 -9.29 12.55
CA LEU A 263 17.75 -10.13 11.35
C LEU A 263 19.09 -10.09 10.62
N ILE A 264 19.69 -8.91 10.44
CA ILE A 264 21.01 -8.76 9.84
C ILE A 264 22.05 -9.54 10.63
N ASN A 265 22.11 -9.35 11.96
CA ASN A 265 23.05 -10.08 12.81
C ASN A 265 22.86 -11.60 12.72
N TYR A 266 21.63 -12.10 12.62
CA TYR A 266 21.37 -13.54 12.52
C TYR A 266 21.67 -14.10 11.13
N ILE A 267 21.57 -13.29 10.09
CA ILE A 267 21.99 -13.65 8.73
C ILE A 267 23.52 -13.68 8.64
N ASP A 268 24.20 -12.66 9.16
CA ASP A 268 25.66 -12.55 9.12
C ASP A 268 26.35 -13.65 9.94
N ASN A 269 25.69 -14.12 11.01
CA ASN A 269 26.14 -15.26 11.81
C ASN A 269 25.64 -16.63 11.30
N ASP A 270 25.07 -16.71 10.09
CA ASP A 270 24.53 -17.94 9.46
C ASP A 270 23.46 -18.69 10.29
N LEU A 271 22.81 -18.02 11.24
CA LEU A 271 21.71 -18.58 12.04
C LEU A 271 20.40 -18.64 11.25
N LEU A 272 20.22 -17.72 10.31
CA LEU A 272 19.07 -17.62 9.40
C LEU A 272 19.52 -17.43 7.95
N GLN A 273 18.88 -18.15 7.04
CA GLN A 273 19.11 -17.96 5.60
C GLN A 273 18.39 -16.71 5.12
N ARG A 274 19.11 -15.79 4.46
CA ARG A 274 18.53 -14.57 3.89
C ARG A 274 17.42 -14.84 2.87
N LYS A 275 17.63 -15.86 2.02
CA LYS A 275 16.71 -16.23 0.94
C LYS A 275 16.06 -17.57 1.25
N ILE A 276 14.73 -17.57 1.33
CA ILE A 276 13.93 -18.77 1.54
C ILE A 276 13.44 -19.27 0.19
N VAL A 277 13.72 -20.53 -0.12
CA VAL A 277 13.20 -21.20 -1.32
C VAL A 277 11.88 -21.89 -0.96
N PRO A 278 10.80 -21.66 -1.73
CA PRO A 278 9.52 -22.33 -1.49
C PRO A 278 9.66 -23.86 -1.55
N PRO A 279 9.08 -24.61 -0.59
CA PRO A 279 9.02 -26.06 -0.68
C PRO A 279 7.95 -26.45 -1.72
N GLY A 280 8.38 -26.95 -2.89
CA GLY A 280 7.55 -27.84 -3.71
C GLY A 280 7.08 -27.38 -5.09
N GLU A 281 7.14 -26.11 -5.51
CA GLU A 281 6.60 -25.77 -6.85
C GLU A 281 7.23 -24.62 -7.66
N ALA A 282 8.19 -23.85 -7.12
CA ALA A 282 8.99 -22.97 -7.97
C ALA A 282 10.32 -22.63 -7.29
N LYS A 283 11.42 -23.21 -7.78
CA LYS A 283 12.79 -22.79 -7.41
C LYS A 283 13.12 -21.37 -7.93
N ASP A 284 12.21 -20.73 -8.64
CA ASP A 284 12.49 -19.59 -9.50
C ASP A 284 12.26 -18.22 -8.83
N LYS A 285 11.68 -18.17 -7.62
CA LYS A 285 11.50 -16.91 -6.86
C LYS A 285 11.84 -17.09 -5.38
N PRO A 286 13.13 -16.98 -5.00
CA PRO A 286 13.50 -16.95 -3.59
C PRO A 286 12.91 -15.72 -2.91
N ILE A 287 12.35 -15.91 -1.72
CA ILE A 287 11.81 -14.83 -0.92
C ILE A 287 12.91 -14.32 0.02
N ASP A 288 13.27 -13.04 -0.05
CA ASP A 288 14.24 -12.41 0.85
C ASP A 288 13.56 -11.93 2.14
N ILE A 289 14.09 -12.36 3.29
CA ILE A 289 13.57 -12.04 4.62
C ILE A 289 13.60 -10.53 4.90
N LEU A 290 14.65 -9.83 4.47
CA LEU A 290 14.79 -8.40 4.72
C LEU A 290 13.77 -7.60 3.90
N GLU A 291 13.53 -8.00 2.66
CA GLU A 291 12.52 -7.36 1.81
C GLU A 291 11.10 -7.57 2.36
N ILE A 292 10.80 -8.77 2.88
CA ILE A 292 9.53 -9.02 3.58
C ILE A 292 9.40 -8.10 4.80
N HIS A 293 10.47 -7.92 5.57
CA HIS A 293 10.45 -7.07 6.76
C HIS A 293 10.14 -5.63 6.39
N ASP A 294 10.81 -5.06 5.40
CA ASP A 294 10.54 -3.71 4.91
C ASP A 294 9.08 -3.56 4.44
N ASP A 295 8.58 -4.53 3.66
CA ASP A 295 7.19 -4.53 3.18
C ASP A 295 6.16 -4.63 4.31
N ASN A 296 6.45 -5.39 5.36
CA ASN A 296 5.57 -5.54 6.52
C ASN A 296 5.36 -4.21 7.27
N TYR A 297 6.26 -3.24 7.14
CA TYR A 297 6.15 -1.89 7.69
C TYR A 297 5.64 -0.87 6.66
N GLY A 298 5.28 -1.31 5.45
CA GLY A 298 4.78 -0.45 4.40
C GLY A 298 5.87 0.42 3.75
N ILE A 299 7.14 0.00 3.90
CA ILE A 299 8.28 0.66 3.29
C ILE A 299 8.52 0.02 1.93
N ILE A 300 8.80 0.82 0.90
CA ILE A 300 9.24 0.30 -0.39
C ILE A 300 10.69 -0.14 -0.23
N THR A 301 10.97 -1.42 -0.51
CA THR A 301 12.30 -2.00 -0.34
C THR A 301 13.37 -1.21 -1.10
N SER A 302 14.55 -1.04 -0.49
CA SER A 302 15.71 -0.42 -1.15
C SER A 302 16.01 -1.12 -2.48
N GLY A 303 16.11 -0.34 -3.56
CA GLY A 303 16.30 -0.89 -4.91
C GLY A 303 15.02 -1.06 -5.73
N ARG A 304 13.83 -0.80 -5.15
CA ARG A 304 12.56 -0.81 -5.86
C ARG A 304 12.03 0.60 -6.04
N ILE A 305 11.45 0.85 -7.21
CA ILE A 305 10.88 2.16 -7.56
C ILE A 305 9.37 2.12 -7.32
N SER A 306 8.82 3.21 -6.82
CA SER A 306 7.38 3.44 -6.72
C SER A 306 6.74 3.40 -8.11
N LEU A 307 5.95 2.35 -8.36
CA LEU A 307 5.27 2.18 -9.64
C LEU A 307 4.26 3.29 -9.91
N MET A 308 3.68 3.87 -8.86
CA MET A 308 2.78 5.01 -8.95
C MET A 308 3.50 6.22 -9.54
N ASP A 309 4.71 6.53 -9.09
CA ASP A 309 5.46 7.70 -9.58
C ASP A 309 5.81 7.53 -11.06
N LEU A 310 6.24 6.34 -11.46
CA LEU A 310 6.46 5.99 -12.87
C LEU A 310 5.18 6.07 -13.70
N SER A 311 4.05 5.61 -13.14
CA SER A 311 2.77 5.72 -13.84
C SER A 311 2.31 7.17 -13.99
N ASN A 312 2.58 8.03 -12.99
CA ASN A 312 2.27 9.46 -13.05
C ASN A 312 3.06 10.17 -14.16
N GLU A 313 4.32 9.78 -14.37
CA GLU A 313 5.13 10.28 -15.49
C GLU A 313 4.56 9.86 -16.86
N GLU A 314 3.89 8.70 -16.94
CA GLU A 314 3.36 8.15 -18.19
C GLU A 314 1.88 8.48 -18.48
N ILE A 315 1.17 9.07 -17.51
CA ILE A 315 -0.23 9.47 -17.68
C ILE A 315 -0.32 10.48 -18.82
N ARG A 316 -1.16 10.15 -19.81
CA ARG A 316 -1.39 11.03 -20.96
C ARG A 316 -2.60 11.91 -20.70
N THR A 317 -2.41 13.22 -20.79
CA THR A 317 -3.50 14.21 -20.80
C THR A 317 -4.35 14.13 -22.07
N ASP A 318 -3.81 13.55 -23.15
CA ASP A 318 -4.48 13.51 -24.46
C ASP A 318 -5.53 12.39 -24.57
N ASN A 319 -5.47 11.39 -23.68
CA ASN A 319 -6.46 10.30 -23.61
C ASN A 319 -7.83 10.76 -23.07
N MET A 320 -8.03 12.07 -22.86
CA MET A 320 -9.23 12.68 -22.28
C MET A 320 -10.45 12.73 -23.21
N ILE A 321 -10.38 12.24 -24.44
CA ILE A 321 -11.38 12.59 -25.46
C ILE A 321 -12.52 11.56 -25.53
N GLN A 322 -13.54 11.78 -24.71
CA GLN A 322 -14.88 11.98 -25.29
C GLN A 322 -15.26 13.43 -25.00
N LYS A 323 -14.72 14.36 -25.78
CA LYS A 323 -15.34 15.69 -25.90
C LYS A 323 -16.76 15.42 -26.36
N GLU A 324 -17.75 15.72 -25.53
CA GLU A 324 -19.14 15.76 -25.98
C GLU A 324 -19.17 16.71 -27.17
N THR A 325 -19.29 16.15 -28.37
CA THR A 325 -19.64 16.96 -29.54
C THR A 325 -21.01 17.50 -29.24
N LEU A 326 -21.11 18.82 -29.09
CA LEU A 326 -22.42 19.49 -29.00
C LEU A 326 -23.32 18.93 -30.10
N PRO A 327 -24.61 18.65 -29.83
CA PRO A 327 -25.52 18.21 -30.87
C PRO A 327 -25.43 19.18 -32.05
N PRO A 328 -25.37 18.69 -33.30
CA PRO A 328 -25.18 19.55 -34.46
C PRO A 328 -26.29 20.60 -34.49
N ILE A 329 -25.89 21.87 -34.58
CA ILE A 329 -26.84 22.99 -34.67
C ILE A 329 -27.72 22.71 -35.89
N PRO A 330 -29.06 22.66 -35.74
CA PRO A 330 -29.93 22.43 -36.88
C PRO A 330 -29.73 23.57 -37.89
N THR A 331 -29.32 23.21 -39.11
CA THR A 331 -29.18 24.16 -40.22
C THR A 331 -30.52 24.83 -40.46
N LYS A 332 -30.58 26.16 -40.30
CA LYS A 332 -31.78 26.94 -40.66
C LYS A 332 -32.13 26.64 -42.12
N PRO A 333 -33.41 26.34 -42.44
CA PRO A 333 -33.84 26.25 -43.83
C PRO A 333 -33.58 27.61 -44.48
N GLN A 334 -32.85 27.60 -45.61
CA GLN A 334 -32.68 28.77 -46.46
C GLN A 334 -34.07 29.12 -47.01
N SER A 335 -34.62 30.23 -46.54
CA SER A 335 -35.83 30.87 -47.08
C SER A 335 -35.53 31.63 -48.35
#